data_AF-A0A9P7VS46-F1
#
_entry.id   AF-A0A9P7VS46-F1
#
_cell.length_a   1.000
_cell.length_b   1.000
_cell.length_c   1.000
_cell.angle_alpha   90.00
_cell.angle_beta   90.00
_cell.angle_gamma   90.00
#
_symmetry.space_group_name_H-M   'P 1'
#
loop_
_entity.id
_entity.type
_entity.pdbx_description
1 polymer ?
#
loop_
_entity_poly.entity_id
_entity_poly.type
_entity_poly.pdbx_seq_one_letter_code
_entity_poly.pdbx_strand_id
1 'polypeptide(L)'
;MVKLSPAIKHLLTLHNPNPLPSPTSTRLRQILSNTYRDAQSRQAETGWLVLTTCTLLTLNRPPTLAHFYRFITDTDETTGSRKSSVLEAVNKAALVRESALKSTIFVGVPRVILSLAALNEAIDDEVKAALRKDSRRIATAENIESTLVRGKALWDALYTPYADKLHDKLGGYHPDFISFIIQCYGAVLSPLPGRVKGYAESSSIKDPDQGNLSRALGSVVGIACLRAEERVVPQLTSHVFGLLKARIVENQSKEDAWLSSDEGTEWVIRTVDTIVDGVKSDGHEFHEKVKL
;
A
#
# COMPACT_ATOMS: atom_id res chain seq x y z
N MET A 1 -5.45 -19.82 -30.92
CA MET A 1 -4.77 -18.61 -30.43
C MET A 1 -5.52 -17.40 -30.97
N VAL A 2 -6.16 -16.61 -30.12
CA VAL A 2 -6.93 -15.44 -30.54
C VAL A 2 -5.96 -14.31 -30.91
N LYS A 3 -6.15 -13.66 -32.07
CA LYS A 3 -5.35 -12.51 -32.52
C LYS A 3 -6.23 -11.26 -32.57
N LEU A 4 -5.71 -10.12 -32.09
CA LEU A 4 -6.42 -8.85 -32.19
C LEU A 4 -6.43 -8.37 -33.64
N SER A 5 -7.62 -8.01 -34.15
CA SER A 5 -7.75 -7.36 -35.45
C SER A 5 -7.09 -5.98 -35.43
N PRO A 6 -6.68 -5.43 -36.59
CA PRO A 6 -6.12 -4.07 -36.66
C PRO A 6 -7.02 -3.01 -36.03
N ALA A 7 -8.34 -3.12 -36.23
CA ALA A 7 -9.32 -2.21 -35.63
C ALA A 7 -9.29 -2.25 -34.10
N ILE A 8 -9.25 -3.46 -33.50
CA ILE A 8 -9.18 -3.60 -32.04
C ILE A 8 -7.86 -3.03 -31.50
N LYS A 9 -6.73 -3.30 -32.17
CA LYS A 9 -5.43 -2.73 -31.80
C LYS A 9 -5.47 -1.20 -31.78
N HIS A 10 -6.07 -0.59 -32.80
CA HIS A 10 -6.21 0.86 -32.87
C HIS A 10 -7.08 1.40 -31.73
N LEU A 11 -8.24 0.79 -31.47
CA LEU A 11 -9.14 1.22 -30.39
C LEU A 11 -8.46 1.17 -29.01
N LEU A 12 -7.59 0.19 -28.77
CA LEU A 12 -6.81 0.10 -27.52
C LEU A 12 -5.78 1.23 -27.35
N THR A 13 -5.43 1.97 -28.42
CA THR A 13 -4.53 3.13 -28.33
C THR A 13 -5.25 4.44 -27.96
N LEU A 14 -6.57 4.47 -28.04
CA LEU A 14 -7.36 5.68 -27.81
C LEU A 14 -7.57 5.94 -26.31
N HIS A 15 -7.94 7.18 -25.97
CA HIS A 15 -8.30 7.61 -24.62
C HIS A 15 -7.20 7.43 -23.54
N ASN A 16 -5.94 7.71 -23.90
CA ASN A 16 -4.79 7.69 -22.98
C ASN A 16 -4.66 6.35 -22.22
N PRO A 17 -4.41 5.23 -22.94
CA PRO A 17 -4.44 3.89 -22.36
C PRO A 17 -3.26 3.58 -21.44
N ASN A 18 -2.21 4.43 -21.47
CA ASN A 18 -0.97 4.19 -20.75
C ASN A 18 -0.99 4.86 -19.37
N PRO A 19 -0.30 4.28 -18.37
CA PRO A 19 -0.09 4.93 -17.08
C PRO A 19 0.62 6.27 -17.21
N LEU A 20 0.46 7.14 -16.21
CA LEU A 20 1.10 8.45 -16.21
C LEU A 20 2.63 8.29 -16.06
N PRO A 21 3.43 9.17 -16.69
CA PRO A 21 4.88 9.15 -16.52
C PRO A 21 5.28 9.49 -15.08
N SER A 22 6.43 8.98 -14.64
CA SER A 22 7.02 9.39 -13.36
C SER A 22 7.45 10.85 -13.42
N PRO A 23 7.39 11.62 -12.30
CA PRO A 23 8.16 12.85 -12.16
C PRO A 23 9.66 12.58 -12.33
N THR A 24 10.44 13.64 -12.51
CA THR A 24 11.90 13.55 -12.60
C THR A 24 12.50 12.86 -11.37
N SER A 25 13.58 12.09 -11.56
CA SER A 25 14.26 11.38 -10.46
C SER A 25 14.70 12.33 -9.34
N THR A 26 15.19 13.53 -9.70
CA THR A 26 15.59 14.56 -8.74
C THR A 26 14.41 15.01 -7.88
N ARG A 27 13.26 15.31 -8.51
CA ARG A 27 12.06 15.75 -7.80
C ARG A 27 11.53 14.66 -6.87
N LEU A 28 11.41 13.44 -7.37
CA LEU A 28 10.95 12.31 -6.57
C LEU A 28 11.88 12.06 -5.37
N ARG A 29 13.20 12.03 -5.60
CA ARG A 29 14.20 11.86 -4.54
C ARG A 29 14.13 12.97 -3.49
N GLN A 30 13.88 14.23 -3.90
CA GLN A 30 13.71 15.34 -2.97
C GLN A 30 12.48 15.13 -2.07
N ILE A 31 11.33 14.77 -2.65
CA ILE A 31 10.08 14.52 -1.90
C ILE A 31 10.28 13.37 -0.91
N LEU A 32 10.84 12.25 -1.39
CA LEU A 32 11.12 11.07 -0.57
C LEU A 32 12.08 11.41 0.57
N SER A 33 13.15 12.16 0.28
CA SER A 33 14.12 12.57 1.30
C SER A 33 13.52 13.48 2.37
N ASN A 34 12.68 14.44 1.97
CA ASN A 34 12.06 15.38 2.91
C ASN A 34 11.05 14.67 3.82
N THR A 35 10.15 13.88 3.24
CA THR A 35 9.14 13.13 4.00
C THR A 35 9.77 12.02 4.85
N TYR A 36 10.84 11.39 4.39
CA TYR A 36 11.58 10.40 5.18
C TYR A 36 12.27 11.01 6.40
N ARG A 37 12.95 12.16 6.26
CA ARG A 37 13.58 12.83 7.41
C ARG A 37 12.57 13.23 8.48
N ASP A 38 11.41 13.73 8.06
CA ASP A 38 10.32 14.03 8.97
C ASP A 38 9.82 12.76 9.68
N ALA A 39 9.63 11.65 8.95
CA ALA A 39 9.29 10.35 9.53
C ALA A 39 10.32 9.87 10.56
N GLN A 40 11.62 10.02 10.29
CA GLN A 40 12.70 9.67 11.22
C GLN A 40 12.63 10.50 12.51
N SER A 41 12.36 11.81 12.40
CA SER A 41 12.21 12.69 13.56
C SER A 41 11.05 12.29 14.47
N ARG A 42 10.07 11.56 13.91
CA ARG A 42 8.85 11.07 14.56
C ARG A 42 8.90 9.58 14.91
N GLN A 43 9.97 8.88 14.54
CA GLN A 43 10.11 7.42 14.67
C GLN A 43 8.95 6.66 13.99
N ALA A 44 8.58 7.13 12.80
CA ALA A 44 7.42 6.68 12.04
C ALA A 44 7.78 6.16 10.63
N GLU A 45 8.97 5.57 10.48
CA GLU A 45 9.51 5.13 9.19
C GLU A 45 8.70 4.01 8.55
N THR A 46 8.09 3.12 9.34
CA THR A 46 7.22 2.04 8.82
C THR A 46 5.92 2.64 8.28
N GLY A 47 5.30 3.55 9.04
CA GLY A 47 4.12 4.31 8.63
C GLY A 47 4.38 5.10 7.35
N TRP A 48 5.54 5.78 7.27
CA TRP A 48 5.99 6.49 6.07
C TRP A 48 6.15 5.56 4.86
N LEU A 49 6.76 4.39 5.04
CA LEU A 49 6.94 3.43 3.95
C LEU A 49 5.57 2.96 3.41
N VAL A 50 4.64 2.64 4.32
CA VAL A 50 3.29 2.17 3.98
C VAL A 50 2.51 3.26 3.26
N LEU A 51 2.43 4.48 3.81
CA LEU A 51 1.66 5.58 3.21
C LEU A 51 2.28 6.00 1.87
N THR A 52 3.61 6.02 1.75
CA THR A 52 4.28 6.40 0.49
C THR A 52 4.01 5.37 -0.60
N THR A 53 4.11 4.08 -0.27
CA THR A 53 3.78 2.99 -1.21
C THR A 53 2.36 3.13 -1.74
N CYS A 54 1.38 3.29 -0.85
CA CYS A 54 -0.03 3.38 -1.20
C CYS A 54 -0.35 4.64 -2.00
N THR A 55 0.26 5.78 -1.63
CA THR A 55 0.07 7.05 -2.34
C THR A 55 0.61 6.95 -3.78
N LEU A 56 1.85 6.51 -3.96
CA LEU A 56 2.48 6.39 -5.28
C LEU A 56 1.74 5.41 -6.19
N LEU A 57 1.28 4.29 -5.63
CA LEU A 57 0.47 3.30 -6.35
C LEU A 57 -0.88 3.89 -6.78
N THR A 58 -1.54 4.64 -5.89
CA THR A 58 -2.84 5.28 -6.20
C THR A 58 -2.73 6.28 -7.34
N LEU A 59 -1.64 7.06 -7.38
CA LEU A 59 -1.36 8.03 -8.45
C LEU A 59 -1.09 7.39 -9.83
N ASN A 60 -1.03 6.06 -9.91
CA ASN A 60 -0.90 5.29 -11.14
C ASN A 60 0.30 5.71 -12.02
N ARG A 61 1.46 5.86 -11.38
CA ARG A 61 2.76 6.13 -12.01
C ARG A 61 3.74 5.00 -11.69
N PRO A 62 3.61 3.79 -12.29
CA PRO A 62 4.32 2.59 -11.85
C PRO A 62 5.85 2.74 -11.61
N PRO A 63 6.62 3.48 -12.44
CA PRO A 63 8.05 3.64 -12.21
C PRO A 63 8.40 4.31 -10.88
N THR A 64 7.51 5.12 -10.28
CA THR A 64 7.79 5.76 -8.99
C THR A 64 8.01 4.73 -7.88
N LEU A 65 7.36 3.56 -7.96
CA LEU A 65 7.55 2.51 -6.96
C LEU A 65 8.91 1.81 -7.07
N ALA A 66 9.43 1.68 -8.30
CA ALA A 66 10.80 1.21 -8.54
C ALA A 66 11.84 2.19 -7.99
N HIS A 67 11.68 3.49 -8.24
CA HIS A 67 12.54 4.53 -7.67
C HIS A 67 12.44 4.58 -6.15
N PHE A 68 11.24 4.42 -5.60
CA PHE A 68 11.03 4.35 -4.16
C PHE A 68 11.76 3.16 -3.53
N TYR A 69 11.68 1.96 -4.12
CA TYR A 69 12.44 0.80 -3.64
C TYR A 69 13.94 1.08 -3.61
N ARG A 70 14.51 1.59 -4.71
CA ARG A 70 15.93 1.96 -4.78
C ARG A 70 16.32 3.01 -3.74
N PHE A 71 15.43 3.96 -3.45
CA PHE A 71 15.63 4.95 -2.40
C PHE A 71 15.71 4.31 -1.02
N ILE A 72 14.76 3.44 -0.65
CA ILE A 72 14.72 2.84 0.69
C ILE A 72 15.80 1.76 0.90
N THR A 73 16.39 1.22 -0.16
CA THR A 73 17.53 0.29 -0.08
C THR A 73 18.89 0.98 -0.27
N ASP A 74 18.92 2.31 -0.39
CA ASP A 74 20.12 3.10 -0.69
C ASP A 74 20.93 2.49 -1.84
N THR A 75 20.24 2.23 -2.95
CA THR A 75 20.84 1.71 -4.18
C THR A 75 21.53 2.84 -4.91
N ASP A 76 22.82 2.63 -5.20
CA ASP A 76 23.61 3.54 -5.99
C ASP A 76 23.13 3.53 -7.45
N GLU A 77 22.80 4.71 -7.98
CA GLU A 77 22.23 4.82 -9.33
C GLU A 77 23.25 4.52 -10.44
N THR A 78 24.55 4.68 -10.17
CA THR A 78 25.61 4.49 -11.18
C THR A 78 26.00 3.02 -11.31
N THR A 79 26.07 2.32 -10.19
CA THR A 79 26.52 0.92 -10.11
C THR A 79 25.36 -0.07 -9.99
N GLY A 80 24.15 0.41 -9.69
CA GLY A 80 22.99 -0.43 -9.37
C GLY A 80 23.13 -1.21 -8.06
N SER A 81 24.21 -0.98 -7.30
CA SER A 81 24.54 -1.75 -6.11
C SER A 81 23.80 -1.21 -4.89
N ARG A 82 23.09 -2.10 -4.19
CA ARG A 82 22.40 -1.82 -2.92
C ARG A 82 23.41 -1.72 -1.78
N LYS A 83 23.30 -0.69 -0.93
CA LYS A 83 24.13 -0.55 0.27
C LYS A 83 23.52 -1.20 1.51
N SER A 84 22.19 -1.29 1.60
CA SER A 84 21.54 -1.98 2.72
C SER A 84 21.81 -3.48 2.69
N SER A 85 21.75 -4.14 3.85
CA SER A 85 21.87 -5.60 3.88
C SER A 85 20.73 -6.26 3.09
N VAL A 86 20.98 -7.48 2.59
CA VAL A 86 19.96 -8.26 1.85
C VAL A 86 18.70 -8.44 2.72
N LEU A 87 18.88 -8.77 4.00
CA LEU A 87 17.76 -9.10 4.89
C LEU A 87 16.90 -7.88 5.25
N GLU A 88 17.48 -6.69 5.38
CA GLU A 88 16.74 -5.44 5.52
C GLU A 88 15.98 -5.10 4.24
N ALA A 89 16.62 -5.27 3.08
CA ALA A 89 15.98 -5.05 1.79
C ALA A 89 14.82 -6.02 1.54
N VAL A 90 14.93 -7.28 1.97
CA VAL A 90 13.83 -8.26 1.96
C VAL A 90 12.66 -7.77 2.80
N ASN A 91 12.92 -7.27 4.01
CA ASN A 91 11.86 -6.74 4.87
C ASN A 91 11.16 -5.54 4.23
N LYS A 92 11.93 -4.57 3.72
CA LYS A 92 11.40 -3.39 3.02
C LYS A 92 10.58 -3.78 1.78
N ALA A 93 11.11 -4.66 0.92
CA ALA A 93 10.40 -5.18 -0.23
C ALA A 93 9.09 -5.89 0.18
N ALA A 94 9.11 -6.67 1.26
CA ALA A 94 7.93 -7.35 1.76
C ALA A 94 6.86 -6.38 2.28
N LEU A 95 7.25 -5.33 3.03
CA LEU A 95 6.35 -4.28 3.51
C LEU A 95 5.70 -3.52 2.34
N VAL A 96 6.48 -3.19 1.30
CA VAL A 96 5.96 -2.55 0.08
C VAL A 96 4.98 -3.49 -0.64
N ARG A 97 5.32 -4.77 -0.81
CA ARG A 97 4.46 -5.78 -1.45
C ARG A 97 3.14 -5.98 -0.69
N GLU A 98 3.20 -6.05 0.63
CA GLU A 98 2.02 -6.23 1.47
C GLU A 98 1.12 -4.97 1.47
N SER A 99 1.73 -3.78 1.53
CA SER A 99 1.00 -2.50 1.38
C SER A 99 0.28 -2.42 0.04
N ALA A 100 0.96 -2.78 -1.05
CA ALA A 100 0.39 -2.84 -2.39
C ALA A 100 -0.77 -3.85 -2.48
N LEU A 101 -0.62 -5.05 -1.92
CA LEU A 101 -1.71 -6.03 -1.87
C LEU A 101 -2.93 -5.48 -1.12
N LYS A 102 -2.74 -4.91 0.08
CA LYS A 102 -3.85 -4.33 0.85
C LYS A 102 -4.50 -3.14 0.16
N SER A 103 -3.74 -2.36 -0.61
CA SER A 103 -4.26 -1.23 -1.40
C SER A 103 -5.27 -1.65 -2.48
N THR A 104 -5.23 -2.91 -2.94
CA THR A 104 -6.13 -3.46 -3.97
C THR A 104 -7.60 -3.21 -3.67
N ILE A 105 -7.98 -3.26 -2.39
CA ILE A 105 -9.37 -3.04 -1.94
C ILE A 105 -9.85 -1.61 -2.22
N PHE A 106 -8.93 -0.65 -2.30
CA PHE A 106 -9.22 0.77 -2.49
C PHE A 106 -9.04 1.23 -3.94
N VAL A 107 -8.02 0.72 -4.63
CA VAL A 107 -7.57 1.26 -5.94
C VAL A 107 -7.78 0.30 -7.10
N GLY A 108 -8.15 -0.94 -6.82
CA GLY A 108 -8.38 -2.00 -7.81
C GLY A 108 -7.13 -2.74 -8.27
N VAL A 109 -7.36 -3.95 -8.77
CA VAL A 109 -6.32 -4.89 -9.22
C VAL A 109 -5.40 -4.33 -10.33
N PRO A 110 -5.89 -3.61 -11.36
CA PRO A 110 -5.03 -3.19 -12.47
C PRO A 110 -3.87 -2.29 -12.04
N ARG A 111 -4.11 -1.29 -11.17
CA ARG A 111 -3.04 -0.38 -10.68
C ARG A 111 -2.00 -1.15 -9.86
N VAL A 112 -2.45 -2.10 -9.05
CA VAL A 112 -1.57 -2.95 -8.24
C VAL A 112 -0.70 -3.86 -9.11
N ILE A 113 -1.24 -4.45 -10.19
CA ILE A 113 -0.45 -5.25 -11.15
C ILE A 113 0.69 -4.40 -11.73
N LEU A 114 0.38 -3.20 -12.23
CA LEU A 114 1.36 -2.33 -12.87
C LEU A 114 2.47 -1.91 -11.89
N SER A 115 2.09 -1.50 -10.68
CA SER A 115 3.05 -1.11 -9.64
C SER A 115 3.90 -2.27 -9.16
N LEU A 116 3.32 -3.45 -8.93
CA LEU A 116 4.09 -4.63 -8.51
C LEU A 116 5.01 -5.15 -9.62
N ALA A 117 4.64 -5.02 -10.89
CA ALA A 117 5.52 -5.34 -12.01
C ALA A 117 6.76 -4.43 -12.01
N ALA A 118 6.55 -3.11 -11.94
CA ALA A 118 7.64 -2.13 -11.88
C ALA A 118 8.54 -2.34 -10.64
N LEU A 119 7.95 -2.63 -9.47
CA LEU A 119 8.71 -3.00 -8.28
C LEU A 119 9.54 -4.26 -8.50
N ASN A 120 8.94 -5.32 -9.06
CA ASN A 120 9.60 -6.60 -9.27
C ASN A 120 10.79 -6.48 -10.24
N GLU A 121 10.72 -5.60 -11.23
CA GLU A 121 11.86 -5.28 -12.10
C GLU A 121 13.01 -4.60 -11.35
N ALA A 122 12.70 -3.80 -10.31
CA ALA A 122 13.69 -3.06 -9.53
C ALA A 122 14.37 -3.88 -8.42
N ILE A 123 13.72 -4.95 -7.94
CA ILE A 123 14.28 -5.80 -6.89
C ILE A 123 15.40 -6.67 -7.45
N ASP A 124 16.56 -6.67 -6.79
CA ASP A 124 17.71 -7.50 -7.12
C ASP A 124 17.48 -9.01 -6.84
N ASP A 125 18.24 -9.87 -7.52
CA ASP A 125 17.99 -11.31 -7.52
C ASP A 125 18.17 -11.97 -6.15
N GLU A 126 19.10 -11.47 -5.32
CA GLU A 126 19.30 -11.97 -3.96
C GLU A 126 18.06 -11.70 -3.09
N VAL A 127 17.52 -10.47 -3.16
CA VAL A 127 16.29 -10.11 -2.44
C VAL A 127 15.12 -10.92 -2.98
N LYS A 128 14.99 -11.06 -4.31
CA LYS A 128 13.97 -11.93 -4.92
C LYS A 128 14.07 -13.36 -4.39
N ALA A 129 15.25 -13.94 -4.29
CA ALA A 129 15.45 -15.30 -3.80
C ALA A 129 15.01 -15.46 -2.33
N ALA A 130 15.20 -14.43 -1.51
CA ALA A 130 14.85 -14.43 -0.08
C ALA A 130 13.39 -14.01 0.22
N LEU A 131 12.64 -13.52 -0.76
CA LEU A 131 11.22 -13.21 -0.62
C LEU A 131 10.35 -14.48 -0.66
N ARG A 132 9.31 -14.51 0.18
CA ARG A 132 8.30 -15.59 0.24
C ARG A 132 7.69 -15.87 -1.14
N LYS A 133 7.59 -17.17 -1.46
CA LYS A 133 7.08 -17.71 -2.72
C LYS A 133 5.65 -18.24 -2.63
N ASP A 134 5.28 -18.81 -1.48
CA ASP A 134 3.96 -19.42 -1.29
C ASP A 134 2.97 -18.44 -0.66
N SER A 135 1.71 -18.48 -1.09
CA SER A 135 0.66 -17.60 -0.54
C SER A 135 0.22 -18.01 0.86
N ARG A 136 0.08 -17.03 1.77
CA ARG A 136 -0.48 -17.21 3.13
C ARG A 136 -2.01 -17.11 3.18
N ARG A 137 -2.65 -16.82 2.04
CA ARG A 137 -4.06 -16.44 1.94
C ARG A 137 -4.88 -17.40 1.07
N ILE A 138 -4.34 -18.57 0.75
CA ILE A 138 -5.10 -19.61 0.05
C ILE A 138 -6.21 -20.05 1.00
N ALA A 139 -7.45 -19.84 0.59
CA ALA A 139 -8.61 -20.35 1.32
C ALA A 139 -8.64 -21.87 1.21
N THR A 140 -8.68 -22.53 2.37
CA THR A 140 -8.84 -23.98 2.48
C THR A 140 -9.98 -24.29 3.44
N ALA A 141 -10.48 -25.53 3.42
CA ALA A 141 -11.54 -25.94 4.34
C ALA A 141 -11.13 -25.74 5.82
N GLU A 142 -9.83 -25.86 6.11
CA GLU A 142 -9.27 -25.77 7.46
C GLU A 142 -9.13 -24.33 7.96
N ASN A 143 -9.02 -23.34 7.07
CA ASN A 143 -8.71 -21.95 7.45
C ASN A 143 -9.82 -20.93 7.16
N ILE A 144 -10.84 -21.30 6.38
CA ILE A 144 -11.86 -20.37 5.91
C ILE A 144 -12.66 -19.77 7.08
N GLU A 145 -13.02 -20.58 8.08
CA GLU A 145 -13.76 -20.12 9.25
C GLU A 145 -12.95 -19.09 10.06
N SER A 146 -11.67 -19.39 10.35
CA SER A 146 -10.77 -18.46 11.04
C SER A 146 -10.60 -17.14 10.28
N THR A 147 -10.64 -17.18 8.94
CA THR A 147 -10.52 -16.00 8.10
C THR A 147 -11.79 -15.13 8.20
N LEU A 148 -12.97 -15.75 8.17
CA LEU A 148 -14.25 -15.04 8.35
C LEU A 148 -14.35 -14.40 9.74
N VAL A 149 -13.99 -15.15 10.80
CA VAL A 149 -13.97 -14.64 12.18
C VAL A 149 -13.03 -13.44 12.28
N ARG A 150 -11.82 -13.53 11.73
CA ARG A 150 -10.86 -12.41 11.71
C ARG A 150 -11.38 -11.20 10.92
N GLY A 151 -12.14 -11.44 9.85
CA GLY A 151 -12.78 -10.38 9.08
C GLY A 151 -13.87 -9.65 9.86
N LYS A 152 -14.75 -10.40 10.53
CA LYS A 152 -15.81 -9.83 11.38
C LYS A 152 -15.22 -9.10 12.59
N ALA A 153 -14.19 -9.66 13.22
CA ALA A 153 -13.49 -8.99 14.33
C ALA A 153 -12.87 -7.66 13.90
N LEU A 154 -12.25 -7.58 12.72
CA LEU A 154 -11.74 -6.31 12.19
C LEU A 154 -12.87 -5.31 11.90
N TRP A 155 -13.97 -5.77 11.32
CA TRP A 155 -15.16 -4.95 11.09
C TRP A 155 -15.70 -4.35 12.41
N ASP A 156 -15.88 -5.17 13.43
CA ASP A 156 -16.39 -4.72 14.72
C ASP A 156 -15.43 -3.73 15.36
N ALA A 157 -14.13 -3.99 15.32
CA ALA A 157 -13.10 -3.09 15.84
C ALA A 157 -13.08 -1.72 15.13
N LEU A 158 -13.42 -1.67 13.83
CA LEU A 158 -13.49 -0.44 13.07
C LEU A 158 -14.79 0.34 13.35
N TYR A 159 -15.92 -0.35 13.43
CA TYR A 159 -17.23 0.29 13.32
C TYR A 159 -18.04 0.34 14.61
N THR A 160 -17.65 -0.35 15.69
CA THR A 160 -18.33 -0.27 16.99
C THR A 160 -18.46 1.19 17.48
N PRO A 161 -19.63 1.63 17.99
CA PRO A 161 -20.85 0.85 18.25
C PRO A 161 -21.83 0.73 17.07
N TYR A 162 -21.47 1.20 15.88
CA TYR A 162 -22.34 1.23 14.70
C TYR A 162 -22.16 0.05 13.75
N ALA A 163 -21.40 -0.98 14.14
CA ALA A 163 -21.00 -2.10 13.29
C ALA A 163 -22.21 -2.82 12.67
N ASP A 164 -23.21 -3.18 13.47
CA ASP A 164 -24.40 -3.90 12.99
C ASP A 164 -25.28 -3.00 12.10
N LYS A 165 -25.51 -1.75 12.52
CA LYS A 165 -26.29 -0.80 11.73
C LYS A 165 -25.68 -0.55 10.35
N LEU A 166 -24.36 -0.43 10.26
CA LEU A 166 -23.68 -0.26 8.98
C LEU A 166 -23.70 -1.55 8.16
N HIS A 167 -23.54 -2.70 8.81
CA HIS A 167 -23.61 -4.01 8.17
C HIS A 167 -24.97 -4.19 7.48
N ASP A 168 -26.06 -3.95 8.21
CA ASP A 168 -27.42 -4.09 7.69
C ASP A 168 -27.72 -3.08 6.59
N LYS A 169 -27.21 -1.86 6.71
CA LYS A 169 -27.33 -0.83 5.67
C LYS A 169 -26.65 -1.26 4.36
N LEU A 170 -25.43 -1.80 4.43
CA LEU A 170 -24.72 -2.28 3.24
C LEU A 170 -25.36 -3.55 2.67
N GLY A 171 -25.84 -4.45 3.53
CA GLY A 171 -26.61 -5.63 3.11
C GLY A 171 -27.93 -5.25 2.43
N GLY A 172 -28.56 -4.16 2.86
CA GLY A 172 -29.73 -3.58 2.20
C GLY A 172 -29.46 -2.99 0.81
N TYR A 173 -28.21 -2.61 0.50
CA TYR A 173 -27.82 -2.25 -0.87
C TYR A 173 -27.60 -3.49 -1.73
N HIS A 174 -26.90 -4.49 -1.20
CA HIS A 174 -26.72 -5.79 -1.83
C HIS A 174 -26.23 -6.82 -0.79
N PRO A 175 -26.87 -8.00 -0.64
CA PRO A 175 -26.50 -8.98 0.39
C PRO A 175 -25.07 -9.52 0.22
N ASP A 176 -24.62 -9.73 -1.01
CA ASP A 176 -23.26 -10.19 -1.26
C ASP A 176 -22.19 -9.12 -1.02
N PHE A 177 -22.55 -7.83 -1.02
CA PHE A 177 -21.56 -6.76 -0.91
C PHE A 177 -20.95 -6.71 0.49
N ILE A 178 -21.78 -6.78 1.54
CA ILE A 178 -21.27 -6.84 2.91
C ILE A 178 -20.51 -8.15 3.17
N SER A 179 -20.99 -9.27 2.61
CA SER A 179 -20.31 -10.56 2.70
C SER A 179 -18.92 -10.52 2.06
N PHE A 180 -18.81 -9.93 0.86
CA PHE A 180 -17.54 -9.67 0.18
C PHE A 180 -16.59 -8.80 1.02
N ILE A 181 -17.08 -7.71 1.59
CA ILE A 181 -16.27 -6.82 2.44
C ILE A 181 -15.67 -7.59 3.63
N ILE A 182 -16.49 -8.36 4.37
CA ILE A 182 -16.02 -9.13 5.53
C ILE A 182 -14.98 -10.17 5.12
N GLN A 183 -15.19 -10.86 3.99
CA GLN A 183 -14.20 -11.80 3.46
C GLN A 183 -12.88 -11.11 3.10
N CYS A 184 -12.93 -9.96 2.43
CA CYS A 184 -11.74 -9.16 2.13
C CYS A 184 -11.05 -8.62 3.39
N TYR A 185 -11.82 -8.27 4.42
CA TYR A 185 -11.26 -7.85 5.71
C TYR A 185 -10.45 -9.00 6.30
N GLY A 186 -11.01 -10.20 6.36
CA GLY A 186 -10.34 -11.38 6.89
C GLY A 186 -9.12 -11.81 6.08
N ALA A 187 -9.28 -11.91 4.76
CA ALA A 187 -8.27 -12.46 3.86
C ALA A 187 -7.13 -11.48 3.56
N VAL A 188 -7.43 -10.18 3.44
CA VAL A 188 -6.48 -9.17 2.94
C VAL A 188 -6.12 -8.13 4.00
N LEU A 189 -7.12 -7.46 4.59
CA LEU A 189 -6.86 -6.25 5.39
C LEU A 189 -6.40 -6.54 6.82
N SER A 190 -6.89 -7.61 7.44
CA SER A 190 -6.47 -8.00 8.77
C SER A 190 -4.97 -8.34 8.80
N PRO A 191 -4.27 -8.02 9.90
CA PRO A 191 -2.92 -8.51 10.12
C PRO A 191 -2.87 -10.05 9.99
N LEU A 192 -1.76 -10.55 9.46
CA LEU A 192 -1.42 -11.97 9.60
C LEU A 192 -1.18 -12.27 11.09
N PRO A 193 -1.42 -13.52 11.53
CA PRO A 193 -1.27 -13.88 12.95
C PRO A 193 0.18 -13.85 13.46
N GLY A 194 1.17 -13.82 12.56
CA GLY A 194 2.59 -13.76 12.92
C GLY A 194 3.06 -12.39 13.37
N ARG A 195 4.37 -12.31 13.67
CA ARG A 195 5.02 -11.07 14.13
C ARG A 195 4.98 -9.98 13.06
N VAL A 196 4.67 -8.75 13.49
CA VAL A 196 4.86 -7.53 12.71
C VAL A 196 6.33 -7.09 12.81
N LYS A 197 6.91 -6.66 11.69
CA LYS A 197 8.28 -6.13 11.62
C LYS A 197 8.27 -4.70 11.08
N GLY A 198 8.96 -3.81 11.76
CA GLY A 198 9.12 -2.41 11.38
C GLY A 198 10.20 -2.19 10.32
N TYR A 199 10.32 -0.95 9.87
CA TYR A 199 11.19 -0.53 8.76
C TYR A 199 12.66 -0.97 8.87
N ALA A 200 13.25 -0.88 10.07
CA ALA A 200 14.66 -1.17 10.31
C ALA A 200 14.96 -2.66 10.59
N GLU A 201 13.93 -3.52 10.62
CA GLU A 201 14.11 -4.93 10.92
C GLU A 201 14.52 -5.74 9.68
N SER A 202 15.00 -6.96 9.94
CA SER A 202 15.40 -7.93 8.92
C SER A 202 14.34 -9.01 8.71
N SER A 203 14.18 -9.45 7.46
CA SER A 203 13.36 -10.61 7.11
C SER A 203 14.13 -11.54 6.17
N SER A 204 13.70 -12.79 6.11
CA SER A 204 14.34 -13.84 5.32
C SER A 204 13.28 -14.81 4.82
N ILE A 205 13.66 -15.74 3.95
CA ILE A 205 12.76 -16.77 3.44
C ILE A 205 12.12 -17.65 4.53
N LYS A 206 12.72 -17.70 5.73
CA LYS A 206 12.21 -18.45 6.88
C LYS A 206 11.10 -17.73 7.65
N ASP A 207 10.83 -16.48 7.31
CA ASP A 207 9.74 -15.70 7.88
C ASP A 207 8.46 -15.92 7.04
N PRO A 208 7.47 -16.67 7.53
CA PRO A 208 6.27 -16.99 6.75
C PRO A 208 5.36 -15.77 6.55
N ASP A 209 5.47 -14.76 7.41
CA ASP A 209 4.56 -13.62 7.44
C ASP A 209 5.31 -12.31 7.07
N GLN A 210 6.26 -12.40 6.13
CA GLN A 210 7.02 -11.25 5.65
C GLN A 210 6.09 -10.07 5.30
N GLY A 211 6.48 -8.88 5.74
CA GLY A 211 5.76 -7.64 5.45
C GLY A 211 4.46 -7.46 6.22
N ASN A 212 4.15 -8.32 7.20
CA ASN A 212 2.92 -8.22 7.99
C ASN A 212 2.74 -6.81 8.56
N LEU A 213 1.56 -6.23 8.30
CA LEU A 213 1.21 -4.88 8.75
C LEU A 213 0.32 -4.96 9.98
N SER A 214 0.60 -4.09 10.95
CA SER A 214 -0.20 -3.92 12.17
C SER A 214 -1.63 -3.44 11.86
N ARG A 215 -2.48 -3.47 12.89
CA ARG A 215 -3.83 -2.92 12.80
C ARG A 215 -3.83 -1.43 12.46
N ALA A 216 -2.93 -0.63 13.03
CA ALA A 216 -2.82 0.80 12.74
C ALA A 216 -2.34 1.04 11.29
N LEU A 217 -1.30 0.32 10.85
CA LEU A 217 -0.79 0.40 9.48
C LEU A 217 -1.85 0.00 8.44
N GLY A 218 -2.76 -0.92 8.76
CA GLY A 218 -3.92 -1.23 7.92
C GLY A 218 -4.84 -0.03 7.68
N SER A 219 -5.02 0.84 8.67
CA SER A 219 -5.73 2.11 8.49
C SER A 219 -4.91 3.13 7.70
N VAL A 220 -3.59 3.17 7.88
CA VAL A 220 -2.68 4.02 7.10
C VAL A 220 -2.78 3.70 5.60
N VAL A 221 -2.84 2.42 5.22
CA VAL A 221 -3.09 1.99 3.81
C VAL A 221 -4.37 2.65 3.27
N GLY A 222 -5.48 2.55 4.02
CA GLY A 222 -6.76 3.11 3.60
C GLY A 222 -6.73 4.63 3.49
N ILE A 223 -6.17 5.33 4.48
CA ILE A 223 -6.03 6.80 4.45
C ILE A 223 -5.21 7.24 3.23
N ALA A 224 -4.05 6.62 3.00
CA ALA A 224 -3.16 6.99 1.90
C ALA A 224 -3.83 6.77 0.52
N CYS A 225 -4.51 5.64 0.33
CA CYS A 225 -5.23 5.38 -0.92
C CYS A 225 -6.39 6.36 -1.12
N LEU A 226 -7.27 6.48 -0.13
CA LEU A 226 -8.51 7.26 -0.26
C LEU A 226 -8.26 8.77 -0.31
N ARG A 227 -7.20 9.24 0.36
CA ARG A 227 -6.78 10.63 0.27
C ARG A 227 -6.21 10.95 -1.11
N ALA A 228 -5.41 10.05 -1.70
CA ALA A 228 -4.84 10.23 -3.03
C ALA A 228 -5.84 10.00 -4.19
N GLU A 229 -6.86 9.15 -4.01
CA GLU A 229 -7.92 8.90 -5.00
C GLU A 229 -8.86 10.10 -5.15
N GLU A 230 -9.00 10.90 -4.09
CA GLU A 230 -9.94 12.04 -3.98
C GLU A 230 -11.42 11.62 -4.09
N ARG A 231 -12.34 12.56 -3.82
CA ARG A 231 -13.80 12.41 -4.02
C ARG A 231 -14.50 11.25 -3.27
N VAL A 232 -13.84 10.65 -2.28
CA VAL A 232 -14.37 9.56 -1.43
C VAL A 232 -14.31 9.92 0.06
N VAL A 233 -14.62 11.17 0.40
CA VAL A 233 -14.50 11.71 1.77
C VAL A 233 -15.18 10.83 2.84
N PRO A 234 -16.39 10.28 2.66
CA PRO A 234 -16.99 9.42 3.67
C PRO A 234 -16.14 8.19 4.01
N GLN A 235 -15.53 7.57 3.00
CA GLN A 235 -14.62 6.44 3.19
C GLN A 235 -13.32 6.89 3.84
N LEU A 236 -12.73 8.01 3.40
CA LEU A 236 -11.53 8.58 4.02
C LEU A 236 -11.77 8.85 5.51
N THR A 237 -12.89 9.50 5.87
CA THR A 237 -13.28 9.77 7.26
C THR A 237 -13.40 8.48 8.07
N SER A 238 -13.99 7.41 7.50
CA SER A 238 -14.06 6.11 8.15
C SER A 238 -12.67 5.55 8.49
N HIS A 239 -11.72 5.64 7.56
CA HIS A 239 -10.35 5.13 7.79
C HIS A 239 -9.54 6.00 8.75
N VAL A 240 -9.78 7.31 8.79
CA VAL A 240 -9.26 8.22 9.82
C VAL A 240 -9.76 7.80 11.20
N PHE A 241 -11.08 7.63 11.38
CA PHE A 241 -11.61 7.07 12.63
C PHE A 241 -11.04 5.69 12.96
N GLY A 242 -10.84 4.85 11.94
CA GLY A 242 -10.23 3.54 12.10
C GLY A 242 -8.79 3.59 12.63
N LEU A 243 -7.99 4.60 12.23
CA LEU A 243 -6.65 4.83 12.77
C LEU A 243 -6.72 5.39 14.18
N LEU A 244 -7.56 6.39 14.43
CA LEU A 244 -7.77 6.97 15.76
C LEU A 244 -8.22 5.91 16.77
N LYS A 245 -9.11 4.99 16.38
CA LYS A 245 -9.53 3.84 17.21
C LYS A 245 -8.42 2.82 17.43
N ALA A 246 -7.37 2.80 16.62
CA ALA A 246 -6.25 1.92 16.91
C ALA A 246 -5.60 2.29 18.25
N ARG A 247 -5.69 3.54 18.72
CA ARG A 247 -5.07 3.98 20.00
C ARG A 247 -5.51 3.21 21.25
N ILE A 248 -6.64 2.50 21.18
CA ILE A 248 -7.19 1.68 22.29
C ILE A 248 -6.83 0.20 22.17
N VAL A 249 -6.11 -0.21 21.12
CA VAL A 249 -5.64 -1.58 20.99
C VAL A 249 -4.45 -1.79 21.93
N GLU A 250 -4.50 -2.86 22.71
CA GLU A 250 -3.44 -3.21 23.65
C GLU A 250 -2.15 -3.65 22.92
N ASN A 251 -1.00 -3.52 23.59
CA ASN A 251 0.30 -4.02 23.13
C ASN A 251 0.75 -3.50 21.76
N GLN A 252 0.38 -2.26 21.42
CA GLN A 252 0.88 -1.59 20.22
C GLN A 252 2.37 -1.25 20.31
N SER A 253 3.01 -1.20 19.13
CA SER A 253 4.33 -0.58 19.03
C SER A 253 4.25 0.91 19.36
N LYS A 254 5.38 1.51 19.74
CA LYS A 254 5.45 2.96 19.98
C LYS A 254 5.04 3.76 18.74
N GLU A 255 5.45 3.27 17.56
CA GLU A 255 5.09 3.87 16.28
C GLU A 255 3.57 3.80 16.03
N ASP A 256 2.92 2.65 16.23
CA ASP A 256 1.46 2.50 16.05
C ASP A 256 0.68 3.39 17.03
N ALA A 257 1.14 3.48 18.29
CA ALA A 257 0.54 4.34 19.29
C ALA A 257 0.66 5.83 18.90
N TRP A 258 1.81 6.24 18.35
CA TRP A 258 1.98 7.60 17.85
C TRP A 258 1.14 7.87 16.59
N LEU A 259 1.16 6.98 15.60
CA LEU A 259 0.36 7.08 14.36
C LEU A 259 -1.14 7.20 14.65
N SER A 260 -1.64 6.52 15.69
CA SER A 260 -3.05 6.54 16.08
C SER A 260 -3.45 7.70 16.99
N SER A 261 -2.50 8.53 17.41
CA SER A 261 -2.76 9.83 18.04
C SER A 261 -3.34 10.83 17.04
N ASP A 262 -3.87 11.94 17.55
CA ASP A 262 -4.38 13.01 16.69
C ASP A 262 -3.24 13.66 15.86
N GLU A 263 -2.06 13.86 16.48
CA GLU A 263 -0.87 14.37 15.79
C GLU A 263 -0.38 13.42 14.69
N GLY A 264 -0.24 12.12 15.00
CA GLY A 264 0.22 11.14 14.04
C GLY A 264 -0.77 10.94 12.89
N THR A 265 -2.07 10.99 13.16
CA THR A 265 -3.10 10.88 12.13
C THR A 265 -3.12 12.10 11.22
N GLU A 266 -2.99 13.31 11.77
CA GLU A 266 -2.81 14.53 10.99
C GLU A 266 -1.55 14.44 10.11
N TRP A 267 -0.44 13.96 10.68
CA TRP A 267 0.81 13.77 9.96
C TRP A 267 0.66 12.83 8.77
N VAL A 268 -0.05 11.70 8.92
CA VAL A 268 -0.33 10.78 7.81
C VAL A 268 -1.04 11.52 6.66
N ILE A 269 -2.08 12.30 6.94
CA ILE A 269 -2.84 13.03 5.92
C ILE A 269 -1.96 14.06 5.21
N ARG A 270 -1.22 14.88 5.96
CA ARG A 270 -0.34 15.93 5.40
C ARG A 270 0.81 15.36 4.59
N THR A 271 1.35 14.22 5.01
CA THR A 271 2.43 13.54 4.28
C THR A 271 1.93 13.00 2.95
N VAL A 272 0.71 12.42 2.91
CA VAL A 272 0.07 12.02 1.66
C VAL A 272 -0.11 13.21 0.73
N ASP A 273 -0.63 14.33 1.23
CA ASP A 273 -0.79 15.56 0.43
C ASP A 273 0.54 16.04 -0.15
N THR A 274 1.60 16.07 0.66
CA THR A 274 2.96 16.47 0.24
C THR A 274 3.48 15.59 -0.91
N ILE A 275 3.25 14.28 -0.84
CA ILE A 275 3.66 13.33 -1.89
C ILE A 275 2.82 13.53 -3.15
N VAL A 276 1.49 13.67 -3.00
CA VAL A 276 0.57 13.89 -4.12
C VAL A 276 0.95 15.16 -4.89
N ASP A 277 1.11 16.29 -4.19
CA ASP A 277 1.44 17.57 -4.78
C ASP A 277 2.81 17.52 -5.46
N GLY A 278 3.79 16.92 -4.79
CA GLY A 278 5.15 16.80 -5.31
C GLY A 278 5.25 15.94 -6.58
N VAL A 279 4.44 14.89 -6.68
CA VAL A 279 4.42 13.97 -7.84
C VAL A 279 3.56 14.53 -8.98
N LYS A 280 2.44 15.20 -8.68
CA LYS A 280 1.55 15.79 -9.69
C LYS A 280 2.14 17.04 -10.34
N SER A 281 2.94 17.84 -9.61
CA SER A 281 3.47 19.12 -10.11
C SER A 281 4.34 19.03 -11.37
N ASP A 282 4.98 17.88 -11.64
CA ASP A 282 5.78 17.63 -12.85
C ASP A 282 4.93 17.17 -14.06
N GLY A 283 3.65 16.85 -13.85
CA GLY A 283 2.76 16.28 -14.87
C GLY A 283 2.19 17.30 -15.87
N HIS A 284 2.42 18.59 -15.68
CA HIS A 284 1.87 19.64 -16.55
C HIS A 284 2.74 19.99 -17.76
N GLU A 285 3.97 19.46 -17.89
CA GLU A 285 4.89 19.86 -18.97
C GLU A 285 5.15 18.83 -20.08
N PHE A 286 4.74 17.56 -19.94
CA PHE A 286 5.01 16.54 -20.98
C PHE A 286 3.89 16.38 -22.00
N HIS A 287 3.63 17.44 -22.76
CA HIS A 287 3.09 17.33 -24.13
C HIS A 287 4.25 17.27 -25.13
N GLU A 288 5.22 16.38 -24.94
CA GLU A 288 6.22 16.13 -25.96
C GLU A 288 5.74 15.05 -26.93
N LYS A 289 5.71 15.45 -28.21
CA LYS A 289 5.28 14.65 -29.36
C LYS A 289 6.11 13.37 -29.45
N VAL A 290 5.50 12.23 -29.16
CA VAL A 290 6.03 10.95 -29.62
C VAL A 290 5.88 10.94 -31.15
N LYS A 291 7.01 11.04 -31.85
CA LYS A 291 7.07 10.81 -33.30
C LYS A 291 6.74 9.33 -33.55
N LEU A 292 5.80 9.12 -34.47
CA LEU A 292 5.42 7.82 -35.05
C LEU A 292 6.61 7.14 -35.72
#